data_AF-A0A146LMT9-F1
#
_entry.id   AF-A0A146LMT9-F1
#
_cell.length_a   1.000
_cell.length_b   1.000
_cell.length_c   1.000
_cell.angle_alpha   90.00
_cell.angle_beta   90.00
_cell.angle_gamma   90.00
#
_symmetry.space_group_name_H-M   'P 1'
#
loop_
_entity.id
_entity.type
_entity.pdbx_description
1 polymer ?
#
loop_
_entity_poly.entity_id
_entity_poly.type
_entity_poly.pdbx_seq_one_letter_code
_entity_poly.pdbx_strand_id
1 'polypeptide(L)'
;FFRSFQVYMMWRSTGIVLALVVSAIGSISNGVRRDQFTNLQQRLNDHSWTMGKSSLVGVGASTCSSVFSCADCNTAQVCRPTTKGTFVPVRNITCPASAPFCQYSTGTCGVLPDDSCGQTDNFICLADGHYPDANCSVYHVCEGLVAHKFECKITGETYNADSASCEAASGCAAFNCDGTGKKVASSLYPSYYAYCTNNAQLPLVIDRCTGINQLNATSQVCEPICQEEGAIQDVEDCTKYYKCSYLWINDSTKFMIRERLDCPTNTGFDPNNYICINLTQYPGCSPGVPVSQLHPLHKLEL
;
A
#
# COMPACT_ATOMS: atom_id res chain seq x y z
N PHE A 1 -18.76 -60.47 -34.55
CA PHE A 1 -18.78 -59.64 -35.77
C PHE A 1 -17.35 -59.19 -36.02
N PHE A 2 -16.56 -59.99 -36.75
CA PHE A 2 -16.15 -59.76 -38.16
C PHE A 2 -15.47 -58.38 -38.31
N ARG A 3 -14.19 -58.25 -38.67
CA ARG A 3 -13.50 -58.88 -39.81
C ARG A 3 -11.97 -58.82 -39.70
N SER A 4 -11.36 -59.91 -40.18
CA SER A 4 -9.97 -60.04 -40.66
C SER A 4 -9.65 -59.10 -41.83
N PHE A 5 -8.35 -58.91 -42.11
CA PHE A 5 -7.65 -59.17 -43.39
C PHE A 5 -6.27 -58.48 -43.30
N GLN A 6 -5.16 -59.22 -43.19
CA GLN A 6 -4.37 -59.93 -44.20
C GLN A 6 -3.07 -59.17 -44.48
N VAL A 7 -1.98 -59.84 -44.12
CA VAL A 7 -0.60 -59.49 -44.42
C VAL A 7 -0.31 -59.95 -45.85
N TYR A 8 0.25 -59.07 -46.69
CA TYR A 8 1.03 -59.46 -47.86
C TYR A 8 2.44 -58.91 -47.71
N MET A 9 3.39 -59.84 -47.59
CA MET A 9 4.81 -59.60 -47.79
C MET A 9 5.09 -59.45 -49.29
N MET A 10 5.85 -58.43 -49.68
CA MET A 10 6.81 -58.58 -50.77
C MET A 10 8.07 -57.74 -50.51
N TRP A 11 9.17 -58.43 -50.75
CA TRP A 11 10.58 -58.19 -50.51
C TRP A 11 11.22 -56.87 -50.97
N ARG A 12 12.32 -56.55 -50.25
CA ARG A 12 13.59 -55.92 -50.67
C ARG A 12 13.60 -54.40 -50.92
N SER A 13 14.23 -53.65 -50.01
CA SER A 13 15.65 -53.21 -50.13
C SER A 13 15.92 -52.03 -49.18
N THR A 14 16.90 -52.21 -48.29
CA THR A 14 17.83 -51.20 -47.74
C THR A 14 17.30 -49.86 -47.21
N GLY A 15 17.43 -49.67 -45.89
CA GLY A 15 17.44 -48.36 -45.24
C GLY A 15 17.21 -48.47 -43.74
N ILE A 16 18.28 -48.61 -42.95
CA ILE A 16 18.20 -48.47 -41.49
C ILE A 16 17.90 -46.99 -41.20
N VAL A 17 16.71 -46.71 -40.67
CA VAL A 17 16.43 -45.46 -39.96
C VAL A 17 16.05 -45.85 -38.54
N LEU A 18 16.92 -45.52 -37.58
CA LEU A 18 16.58 -45.56 -36.16
C LEU A 18 15.46 -44.53 -35.91
N ALA A 19 14.24 -45.01 -35.67
CA ALA A 19 13.19 -44.22 -35.02
C ALA A 19 13.28 -44.49 -33.51
N LEU A 20 13.88 -43.57 -32.77
CA LEU A 20 13.73 -43.51 -31.31
C LEU A 20 12.30 -43.03 -31.02
N VAL A 21 11.52 -43.91 -30.41
CA VAL A 21 10.23 -43.59 -29.80
C VAL A 21 10.47 -42.59 -28.68
N VAL A 22 10.10 -41.32 -28.90
CA VAL A 22 10.02 -40.32 -27.84
C VAL A 22 8.76 -40.63 -27.05
N SER A 23 8.93 -41.36 -25.94
CA SER A 23 7.91 -41.47 -24.90
C SER A 23 7.68 -40.08 -24.32
N ALA A 24 6.45 -39.58 -24.44
CA ALA A 24 5.99 -38.38 -23.79
C ALA A 24 6.16 -38.50 -22.26
N ILE A 25 7.10 -37.75 -21.70
CA ILE A 25 7.11 -37.42 -20.28
C ILE A 25 6.59 -35.99 -20.18
N GLY A 26 5.42 -35.87 -19.56
CA GLY A 26 4.71 -34.62 -19.39
C GLY A 26 5.58 -33.54 -18.73
N SER A 27 5.62 -32.38 -19.37
CA SER A 27 6.17 -31.15 -18.84
C SER A 27 5.32 -30.69 -17.65
N ILE A 28 5.74 -31.00 -16.43
CA ILE A 28 5.23 -30.36 -15.21
C ILE A 28 6.37 -29.56 -14.60
N SER A 29 6.09 -28.27 -14.34
CA SER A 29 6.84 -27.30 -13.53
C SER A 29 8.20 -26.80 -14.05
N ASN A 30 8.18 -25.80 -14.93
CA ASN A 30 9.31 -24.89 -15.16
C ASN A 30 8.94 -23.40 -15.09
N GLY A 31 7.68 -23.05 -14.77
CA GLY A 31 7.25 -21.65 -14.62
C GLY A 31 7.73 -21.02 -13.30
N VAL A 32 7.47 -21.68 -12.18
CA VAL A 32 7.69 -21.11 -10.83
C VAL A 32 9.16 -20.78 -10.53
N ARG A 33 10.12 -21.58 -11.02
CA ARG A 33 11.56 -21.31 -10.78
C ARG A 33 12.11 -20.18 -11.64
N ARG A 34 11.63 -19.97 -12.88
CA ARG A 34 12.15 -18.90 -13.72
C ARG A 34 11.74 -17.53 -13.19
N ASP A 35 10.48 -17.40 -12.78
CA ASP A 35 9.92 -16.15 -12.28
C ASP A 35 10.55 -15.73 -10.94
N GLN A 36 10.84 -16.68 -10.05
CA GLN A 36 11.53 -16.38 -8.77
C GLN A 36 12.97 -15.89 -8.96
N PHE A 37 13.72 -16.43 -9.94
CA PHE A 37 15.09 -16.00 -10.21
C PHE A 37 15.15 -14.63 -10.91
N THR A 38 14.20 -14.30 -11.79
CA THR A 38 14.08 -12.96 -12.38
C THR A 38 13.67 -11.92 -11.35
N ASN A 39 12.79 -12.27 -10.41
CA ASN A 39 12.35 -11.37 -9.33
C ASN A 39 13.49 -11.06 -8.34
N LEU A 40 14.34 -12.04 -7.99
CA LEU A 40 15.53 -11.81 -7.15
C LEU A 40 16.57 -10.91 -7.82
N GLN A 41 16.81 -11.06 -9.13
CA GLN A 41 17.71 -10.18 -9.88
C GLN A 41 17.14 -8.76 -10.07
N GLN A 42 15.82 -8.60 -10.20
CA GLN A 42 15.18 -7.28 -10.20
C GLN A 42 15.28 -6.62 -8.82
N ARG A 43 15.06 -7.36 -7.72
CA ARG A 43 15.22 -6.87 -6.33
C ARG A 43 16.64 -6.42 -6.00
N LEU A 44 17.65 -7.16 -6.44
CA LEU A 44 19.06 -6.84 -6.17
C LEU A 44 19.62 -5.68 -7.00
N ASN A 45 18.99 -5.36 -8.14
CA ASN A 45 19.44 -4.30 -9.05
C ASN A 45 18.61 -3.02 -8.95
N ASP A 46 17.64 -2.96 -8.04
CA ASP A 46 16.76 -1.81 -7.86
C ASP A 46 17.04 -1.10 -6.53
N HIS A 47 17.73 0.03 -6.60
CA HIS A 47 18.01 0.86 -5.43
C HIS A 47 16.76 1.51 -4.82
N SER A 48 15.59 1.51 -5.50
CA SER A 48 14.31 1.90 -4.88
C SER A 48 13.80 0.85 -3.88
N TRP A 49 14.36 -0.37 -3.91
CA TRP A 49 14.09 -1.44 -2.95
C TRP A 49 14.92 -1.30 -1.67
N THR A 50 15.02 -0.08 -1.14
CA THR A 50 15.35 0.12 0.28
C THR A 50 14.20 0.93 0.88
N MET A 51 13.48 0.31 1.84
CA MET A 51 12.24 0.82 2.47
C MET A 51 10.89 0.52 1.77
N GLY A 52 10.78 -0.55 0.96
CA GLY A 52 9.46 -1.07 0.55
C GLY A 52 8.72 -0.30 -0.55
N LYS A 53 9.34 0.71 -1.16
CA LYS A 53 8.74 1.53 -2.22
C LYS A 53 9.21 1.05 -3.60
N SER A 54 8.48 0.11 -4.19
CA SER A 54 8.64 -0.11 -5.63
C SER A 54 7.87 0.98 -6.37
N SER A 55 8.59 1.81 -7.13
CA SER A 55 8.01 2.78 -8.04
C SER A 55 8.79 2.73 -9.35
N LEU A 56 8.10 2.59 -10.46
CA LEU A 56 8.02 3.61 -11.52
C LEU A 56 7.57 2.99 -12.85
N VAL A 57 6.41 3.46 -13.34
CA VAL A 57 6.34 4.15 -14.64
C VAL A 57 5.43 5.35 -14.46
N GLY A 58 6.02 6.54 -14.29
CA GLY A 58 5.30 7.80 -14.25
C GLY A 58 5.56 8.65 -15.49
N VAL A 59 4.78 8.46 -16.56
CA VAL A 59 4.76 9.41 -17.69
C VAL A 59 3.81 10.54 -17.31
N GLY A 60 4.33 11.70 -16.89
CA GLY A 60 3.52 12.86 -16.52
C GLY A 60 4.35 14.13 -16.40
N ALA A 61 4.27 14.98 -17.42
CA ALA A 61 5.03 16.21 -17.57
C ALA A 61 4.65 17.26 -16.51
N SER A 62 5.61 17.65 -15.67
CA SER A 62 5.42 18.79 -14.77
C SER A 62 5.85 20.11 -15.43
N THR A 63 5.03 21.15 -15.23
CA THR A 63 5.42 22.53 -15.53
C THR A 63 6.40 23.02 -14.47
N CYS A 64 7.31 23.91 -14.85
CA CYS A 64 8.30 24.44 -13.93
C CYS A 64 7.66 25.12 -12.72
N SER A 65 7.85 24.55 -11.53
CA SER A 65 7.40 25.10 -10.25
C SER A 65 8.46 25.96 -9.56
N SER A 66 9.74 25.74 -9.86
CA SER A 66 10.87 26.48 -9.30
C SER A 66 12.03 26.55 -10.30
N VAL A 67 13.13 27.23 -9.95
CA VAL A 67 14.36 27.28 -10.77
C VAL A 67 14.91 25.88 -11.05
N PHE A 68 14.78 24.96 -10.09
CA PHE A 68 15.09 23.55 -10.25
C PHE A 68 13.82 22.75 -9.99
N SER A 69 13.39 21.94 -10.95
CA SER A 69 12.21 21.09 -10.81
C SER A 69 12.41 19.76 -11.52
N CYS A 70 11.44 18.85 -11.42
CA CYS A 70 11.45 17.59 -12.15
C CYS A 70 10.53 17.70 -13.36
N ALA A 71 10.98 17.26 -14.54
CA ALA A 71 10.13 17.15 -15.71
C ALA A 71 9.27 15.88 -15.63
N ASP A 72 9.88 14.80 -15.12
CA ASP A 72 9.28 13.51 -14.79
C ASP A 72 10.10 12.87 -13.65
N CYS A 73 9.72 11.65 -13.23
CA CYS A 73 10.35 10.91 -12.13
C CYS A 73 11.84 10.62 -12.34
N ASN A 74 12.35 10.72 -13.56
CA ASN A 74 13.72 10.34 -13.93
C ASN A 74 14.48 11.50 -14.60
N THR A 75 13.88 12.68 -14.66
CA THR A 75 14.43 13.83 -15.39
C THR A 75 14.30 15.09 -14.55
N ALA A 76 15.43 15.61 -14.08
CA ALA A 76 15.50 16.95 -13.53
C ALA A 76 15.44 17.98 -14.66
N GLN A 77 14.96 19.19 -14.37
CA GLN A 77 14.89 20.29 -15.31
C GLN A 77 15.30 21.60 -14.63
N VAL A 78 16.04 22.41 -15.38
CA VAL A 78 16.39 23.78 -15.01
C VAL A 78 15.41 24.71 -15.69
N CYS A 79 14.81 25.58 -14.89
CA CYS A 79 13.80 26.52 -15.35
C CYS A 79 14.23 27.96 -15.09
N ARG A 80 13.85 28.85 -16.00
CA ARG A 80 14.14 30.27 -15.91
C ARG A 80 12.89 31.05 -15.50
N PRO A 81 12.96 31.94 -14.51
CA PRO A 81 11.84 32.82 -14.17
C PRO A 81 11.57 33.81 -15.32
N THR A 82 10.30 34.06 -15.57
CA THR A 82 9.83 35.07 -16.53
C THR A 82 9.45 36.35 -15.80
N THR A 83 9.33 37.45 -16.54
CA THR A 83 8.86 38.75 -16.02
C THR A 83 7.43 38.71 -15.49
N LYS A 84 6.68 37.62 -15.74
CA LYS A 84 5.32 37.40 -15.26
C LYS A 84 5.27 36.56 -13.97
N GLY A 85 6.42 36.22 -13.39
CA GLY A 85 6.50 35.39 -12.18
C GLY A 85 6.29 33.89 -12.43
N THR A 86 6.20 33.45 -13.68
CA THR A 86 6.14 32.03 -14.05
C THR A 86 7.52 31.50 -14.41
N PHE A 87 7.71 30.18 -14.41
CA PHE A 87 8.95 29.56 -14.86
C PHE A 87 8.76 28.89 -16.23
N VAL A 88 9.81 28.93 -17.05
CA VAL A 88 9.84 28.22 -18.34
C VAL A 88 11.01 27.24 -18.38
N PRO A 89 10.83 26.02 -18.93
CA PRO A 89 11.89 25.03 -18.97
C PRO A 89 13.00 25.50 -19.92
N VAL A 90 14.24 25.36 -19.46
CA VAL A 90 15.43 25.70 -20.25
C VAL A 90 16.15 24.44 -20.69
N ARG A 91 16.31 23.47 -19.78
CA ARG A 91 17.08 22.28 -20.04
C ARG A 91 16.63 21.12 -19.16
N ASN A 92 16.53 19.94 -19.77
CA ASN A 92 16.30 18.68 -19.08
C ASN A 92 17.64 17.96 -18.84
N ILE A 93 17.71 17.27 -17.71
CA ILE A 93 18.86 16.52 -17.21
C ILE A 93 18.33 15.16 -16.78
N THR A 94 18.60 14.12 -17.58
CA THR A 94 18.27 12.74 -17.21
C THR A 94 19.08 12.32 -16.00
N CYS A 95 18.41 11.73 -15.02
CA CYS A 95 19.03 11.28 -13.80
C CYS A 95 19.96 10.07 -14.04
N PRO A 96 21.16 10.04 -13.40
CA PRO A 96 22.13 8.97 -13.59
C PRO A 96 21.68 7.68 -12.92
N ALA A 97 22.21 6.53 -13.35
CA ALA A 97 21.88 5.23 -12.77
C ALA A 97 22.16 5.12 -11.26
N SER A 98 23.14 5.87 -10.73
CA SER A 98 23.47 5.92 -9.30
C SER A 98 22.50 6.75 -8.46
N ALA A 99 21.67 7.59 -9.09
CA ALA A 99 20.64 8.40 -8.47
C ALA A 99 19.50 8.61 -9.48
N PRO A 100 18.71 7.56 -9.79
CA PRO A 100 17.87 7.55 -10.99
C PRO A 100 16.54 8.30 -10.81
N PHE A 101 16.23 8.82 -9.62
CA PHE A 101 14.93 9.43 -9.31
C PHE A 101 15.07 10.94 -9.12
N CYS A 102 14.26 11.73 -9.83
CA CYS A 102 14.18 13.16 -9.58
C CYS A 102 13.29 13.45 -8.35
N GLN A 103 13.82 14.21 -7.40
CA GLN A 103 13.11 14.70 -6.22
C GLN A 103 12.33 15.97 -6.58
N TYR A 104 11.01 15.93 -6.61
CA TYR A 104 10.15 17.10 -6.83
C TYR A 104 10.32 18.16 -5.75
N SER A 105 10.64 17.77 -4.52
CA SER A 105 10.92 18.69 -3.41
C SER A 105 12.13 19.60 -3.64
N THR A 106 13.14 19.14 -4.40
CA THR A 106 14.41 19.88 -4.60
C THR A 106 14.78 20.12 -6.06
N GLY A 107 14.15 19.43 -7.01
CA GLY A 107 14.52 19.42 -8.42
C GLY A 107 15.85 18.72 -8.71
N THR A 108 16.32 17.82 -7.83
CA THR A 108 17.62 17.14 -7.96
C THR A 108 17.46 15.62 -8.07
N CYS A 109 18.46 14.94 -8.63
CA CYS A 109 18.46 13.48 -8.73
C CYS A 109 18.92 12.83 -7.41
N GLY A 110 18.14 11.87 -6.92
CA GLY A 110 18.36 11.11 -5.70
C GLY A 110 18.24 9.60 -5.93
N VAL A 111 18.61 8.83 -4.91
CA VAL A 111 18.64 7.35 -4.96
C VAL A 111 17.26 6.74 -4.76
N LEU A 112 16.34 7.46 -4.11
CA LEU A 112 14.99 7.01 -3.78
C LEU A 112 13.96 7.97 -4.39
N PRO A 113 12.80 7.50 -4.86
CA PRO A 113 11.71 8.40 -5.26
C PRO A 113 11.12 9.16 -4.06
N ASP A 114 10.61 10.37 -4.30
CA ASP A 114 9.69 11.04 -3.36
C ASP A 114 8.22 10.74 -3.69
N ASP A 115 7.33 11.04 -2.74
CA ASP A 115 5.90 10.71 -2.82
C ASP A 115 5.18 11.49 -3.95
N SER A 116 5.74 12.62 -4.36
CA SER A 116 5.29 13.45 -5.48
C SER A 116 5.70 12.91 -6.86
N CYS A 117 6.58 11.91 -6.94
CA CYS A 117 7.03 11.41 -8.24
C CYS A 117 5.98 10.55 -8.96
N GLY A 118 4.89 10.11 -8.32
CA GLY A 118 3.88 9.29 -9.01
C GLY A 118 3.14 10.03 -10.12
N GLN A 119 2.43 9.29 -10.97
CA GLN A 119 1.59 9.90 -12.01
C GLN A 119 0.50 10.73 -11.37
N THR A 120 0.21 11.92 -11.91
CA THR A 120 -1.00 12.65 -11.50
C THR A 120 -2.20 11.75 -11.64
N ASP A 121 -2.98 11.64 -10.57
CA ASP A 121 -4.13 10.77 -10.52
C ASP A 121 -5.41 11.52 -10.20
N ASN A 122 -6.54 10.91 -10.54
CA ASN A 122 -7.86 11.43 -10.22
C ASN A 122 -8.40 10.89 -8.88
N PHE A 123 -7.57 10.18 -8.11
CA PHE A 123 -7.92 9.73 -6.77
C PHE A 123 -8.25 10.92 -5.86
N ILE A 124 -9.29 10.76 -5.03
CA ILE A 124 -9.80 11.84 -4.18
C ILE A 124 -9.08 11.77 -2.82
N CYS A 125 -8.14 12.68 -2.61
CA CYS A 125 -7.44 12.82 -1.33
C CYS A 125 -8.31 13.55 -0.29
N LEU A 126 -8.78 12.81 0.72
CA LEU A 126 -9.43 13.41 1.91
C LEU A 126 -8.43 13.75 3.01
N ALA A 127 -7.27 13.09 3.00
CA ALA A 127 -6.13 13.36 3.87
C ALA A 127 -4.84 12.92 3.17
N ASP A 128 -3.70 13.33 3.75
CA ASP A 128 -2.39 12.88 3.28
C ASP A 128 -2.09 11.46 3.80
N GLY A 129 -1.41 10.67 2.97
CA GLY A 129 -1.13 9.27 3.28
C GLY A 129 -1.06 8.39 2.04
N HIS A 130 -1.00 7.08 2.28
CA HIS A 130 -0.96 6.07 1.24
C HIS A 130 -2.25 5.22 1.28
N TYR A 131 -2.84 4.97 0.12
CA TYR A 131 -4.15 4.36 -0.02
C TYR A 131 -4.10 3.22 -1.04
N PRO A 132 -4.71 2.06 -0.75
CA PRO A 132 -4.79 0.98 -1.71
C PRO A 132 -5.72 1.34 -2.88
N ASP A 133 -5.48 0.75 -4.04
CA ASP A 133 -6.42 0.77 -5.17
C ASP A 133 -7.25 -0.52 -5.21
N ALA A 134 -8.33 -0.52 -5.99
CA ALA A 134 -9.06 -1.74 -6.30
C ALA A 134 -8.22 -2.73 -7.15
N ASN A 135 -7.28 -2.22 -7.93
CA ASN A 135 -6.23 -3.04 -8.54
C ASN A 135 -5.10 -3.27 -7.52
N CYS A 136 -4.89 -4.53 -7.17
CA CYS A 136 -4.01 -4.95 -6.07
C CYS A 136 -2.54 -4.56 -6.24
N SER A 137 -2.08 -4.34 -7.47
CA SER A 137 -0.70 -3.90 -7.73
C SER A 137 -0.58 -2.38 -7.79
N VAL A 138 -1.66 -1.62 -7.55
CA VAL A 138 -1.70 -0.16 -7.63
C VAL A 138 -1.98 0.43 -6.25
N TYR A 139 -1.40 1.59 -5.99
CA TYR A 139 -1.69 2.40 -4.82
C TYR A 139 -1.61 3.88 -5.13
N HIS A 140 -2.18 4.67 -4.23
CA HIS A 140 -2.28 6.12 -4.32
C HIS A 140 -1.55 6.76 -3.16
N VAL A 141 -0.84 7.84 -3.43
CA VAL A 141 -0.22 8.68 -2.40
C VAL A 141 -0.81 10.07 -2.50
N CYS A 142 -1.26 10.58 -1.36
CA CYS A 142 -1.78 11.93 -1.21
C CYS A 142 -0.76 12.77 -0.45
N GLU A 143 -0.27 13.83 -1.09
CA GLU A 143 0.65 14.80 -0.49
C GLU A 143 0.10 16.22 -0.72
N GLY A 144 -0.16 16.96 0.35
CA GLY A 144 -0.82 18.27 0.24
C GLY A 144 -2.18 18.18 -0.44
N LEU A 145 -2.90 17.07 -0.25
CA LEU A 145 -4.16 16.73 -0.92
C LEU A 145 -4.07 16.56 -2.45
N VAL A 146 -2.87 16.37 -3.00
CA VAL A 146 -2.63 16.05 -4.41
C VAL A 146 -2.38 14.56 -4.55
N ALA A 147 -3.12 13.91 -5.46
CA ALA A 147 -3.04 12.49 -5.69
C ALA A 147 -1.96 12.11 -6.71
N HIS A 148 -1.17 11.12 -6.34
CA HIS A 148 -0.15 10.49 -7.16
C HIS A 148 -0.38 8.98 -7.20
N LYS A 149 -0.49 8.41 -8.39
CA LYS A 149 -0.67 6.99 -8.61
C LYS A 149 0.68 6.29 -8.79
N PHE A 150 0.76 5.11 -8.17
CA PHE A 150 1.91 4.22 -8.22
C PHE A 150 1.48 2.78 -8.53
N GLU A 151 2.41 2.01 -9.08
CA GLU A 151 2.23 0.59 -9.37
C GLU A 151 3.43 -0.21 -8.87
N CYS A 152 3.16 -1.39 -8.33
CA CYS A 152 4.17 -2.33 -7.87
C CYS A 152 5.02 -2.81 -9.05
N LYS A 153 6.33 -2.64 -8.93
CA LYS A 153 7.26 -2.84 -10.04
C LYS A 153 7.50 -4.31 -10.37
N ILE A 154 7.49 -5.16 -9.36
CA ILE A 154 7.76 -6.60 -9.53
C ILE A 154 6.45 -7.30 -9.85
N THR A 155 6.43 -7.99 -10.98
CA THR A 155 5.28 -8.79 -11.40
C THR A 155 4.90 -9.81 -10.33
N GLY A 156 3.63 -9.78 -9.92
CA GLY A 156 3.09 -10.66 -8.88
C GLY A 156 3.17 -10.10 -7.46
N GLU A 157 3.70 -8.88 -7.28
CA GLU A 157 3.56 -8.15 -6.02
C GLU A 157 2.25 -7.36 -5.96
N THR A 158 1.76 -7.21 -4.73
CA THR A 158 0.54 -6.50 -4.39
C THR A 158 0.84 -5.51 -3.27
N TYR A 159 0.15 -4.37 -3.29
CA TYR A 159 0.34 -3.32 -2.32
C TYR A 159 -0.29 -3.71 -0.98
N ASN A 160 0.53 -3.75 0.06
CA ASN A 160 0.11 -3.93 1.44
C ASN A 160 -0.09 -2.56 2.11
N ALA A 161 -1.34 -2.25 2.45
CA ALA A 161 -1.70 -0.95 3.00
C ALA A 161 -1.23 -0.74 4.46
N ASP A 162 -1.05 -1.80 5.24
CA ASP A 162 -0.57 -1.69 6.63
C ASP A 162 0.92 -1.36 6.69
N SER A 163 1.73 -1.99 5.82
CA SER A 163 3.16 -1.72 5.70
C SER A 163 3.49 -0.58 4.72
N ALA A 164 2.48 -0.09 4.01
CA ALA A 164 2.60 0.86 2.91
C ALA A 164 3.67 0.47 1.88
N SER A 165 3.71 -0.81 1.51
CA SER A 165 4.77 -1.37 0.66
C SER A 165 4.27 -2.46 -0.29
N CYS A 166 5.00 -2.69 -1.39
CA CYS A 166 4.70 -3.79 -2.31
C CYS A 166 5.33 -5.09 -1.81
N GLU A 167 4.51 -6.14 -1.68
CA GLU A 167 4.90 -7.42 -1.11
C GLU A 167 4.46 -8.57 -2.02
N ALA A 168 5.21 -9.68 -2.01
CA ALA A 168 4.82 -10.86 -2.78
C ALA A 168 3.62 -11.55 -2.13
N ALA A 169 2.56 -11.77 -2.91
CA ALA A 169 1.35 -12.48 -2.48
C ALA A 169 0.65 -11.90 -1.24
N SER A 170 0.69 -10.57 -1.05
CA SER A 170 -0.21 -9.93 -0.08
C SER A 170 -1.67 -10.00 -0.56
N GLY A 171 -2.62 -9.96 0.37
CA GLY A 171 -4.02 -9.87 0.01
C GLY A 171 -4.35 -8.51 -0.63
N CYS A 172 -5.47 -8.43 -1.33
CA CYS A 172 -5.92 -7.18 -1.95
C CYS A 172 -6.93 -6.47 -1.05
N ALA A 173 -6.85 -5.14 -0.97
CA ALA A 173 -7.90 -4.37 -0.31
C ALA A 173 -9.23 -4.57 -1.05
N ALA A 174 -10.16 -5.28 -0.43
CA ALA A 174 -11.49 -5.50 -0.98
C ALA A 174 -12.52 -4.66 -0.21
N PHE A 175 -13.36 -3.96 -0.96
CA PHE A 175 -14.45 -3.14 -0.44
C PHE A 175 -15.77 -3.62 -1.01
N ASN A 176 -16.68 -4.06 -0.15
CA ASN A 176 -17.94 -4.64 -0.57
C ASN A 176 -19.01 -3.55 -0.75
N CYS A 177 -19.05 -2.93 -1.93
CA CYS A 177 -19.90 -1.77 -2.23
C CYS A 177 -21.36 -2.15 -2.56
N ASP A 178 -22.07 -2.74 -1.59
CA ASP A 178 -23.43 -3.31 -1.76
C ASP A 178 -24.54 -2.27 -1.65
N GLY A 179 -24.17 -1.03 -1.35
CA GLY A 179 -25.13 0.03 -1.10
C GLY A 179 -24.54 1.41 -1.36
N THR A 180 -25.41 2.33 -1.72
CA THR A 180 -25.02 3.67 -2.12
C THR A 180 -25.05 4.65 -0.97
N GLY A 181 -24.06 5.54 -0.97
CA GLY A 181 -23.96 6.59 0.04
C GLY A 181 -23.58 6.02 1.40
N LYS A 182 -22.95 4.85 1.42
CA LYS A 182 -22.51 4.14 2.62
C LYS A 182 -21.01 3.93 2.59
N LYS A 183 -20.42 3.99 3.77
CA LYS A 183 -19.05 3.58 4.03
C LYS A 183 -19.02 2.08 4.30
N VAL A 184 -18.01 1.41 3.76
CA VAL A 184 -17.76 -0.02 3.95
C VAL A 184 -16.31 -0.21 4.36
N ALA A 185 -16.07 -1.03 5.38
CA ALA A 185 -14.72 -1.32 5.84
C ALA A 185 -14.01 -2.25 4.84
N SER A 186 -12.69 -2.13 4.73
CA SER A 186 -11.90 -3.16 4.05
C SER A 186 -11.97 -4.48 4.82
N SER A 187 -12.07 -5.60 4.10
CA SER A 187 -12.02 -6.93 4.72
C SER A 187 -10.61 -7.33 5.17
N LEU A 188 -9.58 -6.68 4.63
CA LEU A 188 -8.18 -7.02 4.88
C LEU A 188 -7.46 -5.97 5.74
N TYR A 189 -7.79 -4.69 5.56
CA TYR A 189 -7.15 -3.57 6.25
C TYR A 189 -8.18 -2.80 7.08
N PRO A 190 -8.47 -3.19 8.33
CA PRO A 190 -9.62 -2.67 9.09
C PRO A 190 -9.61 -1.16 9.35
N SER A 191 -8.44 -0.52 9.27
CA SER A 191 -8.28 0.94 9.36
C SER A 191 -8.77 1.66 8.10
N TYR A 192 -8.87 0.98 6.96
CA TYR A 192 -9.32 1.54 5.69
C TYR A 192 -10.80 1.30 5.47
N TYR A 193 -11.45 2.28 4.84
CA TYR A 193 -12.83 2.20 4.42
C TYR A 193 -13.02 2.83 3.04
N ALA A 194 -14.08 2.42 2.36
CA ALA A 194 -14.50 2.98 1.10
C ALA A 194 -15.86 3.65 1.23
N TYR A 195 -16.10 4.73 0.48
CA TYR A 195 -17.41 5.30 0.27
C TYR A 195 -17.94 4.88 -1.11
N CYS A 196 -19.11 4.22 -1.12
CA CYS A 196 -19.65 3.55 -2.29
C CYS A 196 -20.75 4.35 -3.01
N THR A 197 -20.88 4.18 -4.33
CA THR A 197 -21.92 4.82 -5.16
C THR A 197 -22.72 3.84 -6.02
N ASN A 198 -23.86 4.31 -6.55
CA ASN A 198 -24.96 3.53 -7.14
C ASN A 198 -24.64 2.57 -8.29
N ASN A 199 -23.44 2.54 -8.90
CA ASN A 199 -23.29 1.84 -10.19
C ASN A 199 -21.92 1.22 -10.49
N ALA A 200 -21.05 1.03 -9.50
CA ALA A 200 -19.86 0.22 -9.69
C ALA A 200 -19.59 -0.60 -8.43
N GLN A 201 -19.16 -1.84 -8.59
CA GLN A 201 -18.54 -2.66 -7.53
C GLN A 201 -17.23 -2.03 -7.01
N LEU A 202 -16.88 -0.85 -7.51
CA LEU A 202 -15.67 -0.11 -7.18
C LEU A 202 -16.02 1.07 -6.28
N PRO A 203 -15.20 1.34 -5.27
CA PRO A 203 -15.40 2.46 -4.36
C PRO A 203 -15.21 3.80 -5.08
N LEU A 204 -15.99 4.83 -4.69
CA LEU A 204 -15.79 6.20 -5.19
C LEU A 204 -14.59 6.85 -4.53
N VAL A 205 -14.49 6.69 -3.20
CA VAL A 205 -13.42 7.23 -2.37
C VAL A 205 -12.94 6.11 -1.47
N ILE A 206 -11.63 5.98 -1.32
CA ILE A 206 -11.01 5.15 -0.29
C ILE A 206 -10.33 6.10 0.68
N ASP A 207 -10.54 5.88 1.97
CA ASP A 207 -9.92 6.67 3.02
C ASP A 207 -9.61 5.77 4.22
N ARG A 208 -8.94 6.31 5.23
CA ARG A 208 -8.60 5.58 6.45
C ARG A 208 -9.06 6.31 7.70
N CYS A 209 -9.42 5.55 8.71
CA CYS A 209 -9.65 6.06 10.04
C CYS A 209 -8.32 6.49 10.69
N THR A 210 -8.36 7.51 11.53
CA THR A 210 -7.17 8.02 12.23
C THR A 210 -6.68 7.03 13.28
N GLY A 211 -5.37 6.76 13.27
CA GLY A 211 -4.72 5.89 14.25
C GLY A 211 -5.25 4.46 14.18
N ILE A 212 -5.67 3.94 15.32
CA ILE A 212 -6.15 2.55 15.49
C ILE A 212 -7.67 2.40 15.33
N ASN A 213 -8.37 3.49 15.02
CA ASN A 213 -9.82 3.45 14.81
C ASN A 213 -10.14 2.66 13.54
N GLN A 214 -11.35 2.10 13.51
CA GLN A 214 -11.88 1.33 12.39
C GLN A 214 -13.30 1.82 12.09
N LEU A 215 -13.77 1.61 10.86
CA LEU A 215 -15.14 1.98 10.52
C LEU A 215 -16.12 1.02 11.21
N ASN A 216 -16.99 1.54 12.08
CA ASN A 216 -18.15 0.78 12.51
C ASN A 216 -19.25 0.86 11.44
N ALA A 217 -19.55 -0.29 10.83
CA ALA A 217 -20.53 -0.39 9.76
C ALA A 217 -21.96 0.02 10.18
N THR A 218 -22.31 -0.07 11.46
CA THR A 218 -23.63 0.33 11.96
C THR A 218 -23.73 1.83 12.20
N SER A 219 -22.76 2.43 12.90
CA SER A 219 -22.75 3.87 13.19
C SER A 219 -22.27 4.72 12.01
N GLN A 220 -21.58 4.11 11.03
CA GLN A 220 -20.96 4.77 9.87
C GLN A 220 -19.87 5.80 10.26
N VAL A 221 -19.28 5.62 11.45
CA VAL A 221 -18.25 6.49 12.03
C VAL A 221 -16.98 5.67 12.30
N CYS A 222 -15.82 6.31 12.18
CA CYS A 222 -14.54 5.75 12.60
C CYS A 222 -14.45 5.79 14.12
N GLU A 223 -14.34 4.64 14.76
CA GLU A 223 -14.29 4.53 16.21
C GLU A 223 -13.41 3.33 16.64
N PRO A 224 -12.95 3.27 17.90
CA PRO A 224 -12.12 2.17 18.36
C PRO A 224 -12.94 0.88 18.50
N ILE A 225 -12.67 -0.14 17.69
CA ILE A 225 -13.42 -1.41 17.74
C ILE A 225 -12.70 -2.41 18.64
N CYS A 226 -13.39 -2.87 19.69
CA CYS A 226 -12.90 -3.93 20.56
C CYS A 226 -13.15 -5.32 19.93
N GLN A 227 -12.08 -6.00 19.50
CA GLN A 227 -12.15 -7.38 19.01
C GLN A 227 -11.88 -8.39 20.14
N GLU A 228 -10.99 -8.02 21.07
CA GLU A 228 -10.56 -8.82 22.21
C GLU A 228 -10.54 -7.97 23.48
N GLU A 229 -10.36 -8.63 24.63
CA GLU A 229 -10.18 -7.91 25.89
C GLU A 229 -8.83 -7.20 25.92
N GLY A 230 -8.79 -6.00 26.49
CA GLY A 230 -7.56 -5.22 26.54
C GLY A 230 -7.81 -3.74 26.71
N ALA A 231 -6.77 -2.96 26.42
CA ALA A 231 -6.82 -1.51 26.46
C ALA A 231 -6.35 -0.94 25.11
N ILE A 232 -7.06 0.07 24.61
CA ILE A 232 -6.85 0.69 23.31
C ILE A 232 -6.64 2.19 23.56
N GLN A 233 -5.59 2.79 23.02
CA GLN A 233 -5.33 4.21 23.22
C GLN A 233 -6.46 5.07 22.60
N ASP A 234 -6.83 6.16 23.27
CA ASP A 234 -7.69 7.16 22.67
C ASP A 234 -6.88 8.07 21.74
N VAL A 235 -7.23 8.10 20.45
CA VAL A 235 -6.51 8.88 19.43
C VAL A 235 -6.74 10.39 19.58
N GLU A 236 -7.81 10.81 20.24
CA GLU A 236 -8.18 12.23 20.42
C GLU A 236 -7.64 12.81 21.74
N ASP A 237 -7.31 11.96 22.71
CA ASP A 237 -6.79 12.37 24.01
C ASP A 237 -5.78 11.36 24.55
N CYS A 238 -4.49 11.69 24.51
CA CYS A 238 -3.41 10.83 24.98
C CYS A 238 -3.45 10.50 26.49
N THR A 239 -4.28 11.20 27.28
CA THR A 239 -4.52 10.91 28.70
C THR A 239 -5.69 9.95 28.93
N LYS A 240 -6.28 9.42 27.85
CA LYS A 240 -7.40 8.49 27.90
C LYS A 240 -7.13 7.22 27.13
N TYR A 241 -7.89 6.20 27.48
CA TYR A 241 -7.88 4.92 26.81
C TYR A 241 -9.25 4.28 26.88
N TYR A 242 -9.50 3.33 25.99
CA TYR A 242 -10.69 2.50 25.99
C TYR A 242 -10.35 1.14 26.58
N LYS A 243 -11.09 0.71 27.60
CA LYS A 243 -11.04 -0.65 28.12
C LYS A 243 -12.06 -1.51 27.40
N CYS A 244 -11.60 -2.60 26.81
CA CYS A 244 -12.39 -3.63 26.18
C CYS A 244 -12.53 -4.82 27.14
N SER A 245 -13.75 -5.25 27.43
CA SER A 245 -14.00 -6.41 28.29
C SER A 245 -15.24 -7.19 27.85
N TYR A 246 -15.26 -8.49 28.13
CA TYR A 246 -16.46 -9.30 27.92
C TYR A 246 -17.44 -9.10 29.07
N LEU A 247 -18.64 -8.64 28.73
CA LEU A 247 -19.81 -8.72 29.59
C LEU A 247 -20.49 -10.07 29.34
N TRP A 248 -20.33 -10.99 30.30
CA TRP A 248 -20.99 -12.28 30.27
C TRP A 248 -22.42 -12.14 30.81
N ILE A 249 -23.43 -12.46 29.99
CA ILE A 249 -24.83 -12.52 30.44
C ILE A 249 -25.12 -13.88 31.08
N ASN A 250 -24.45 -14.93 30.60
CA ASN A 250 -24.47 -16.28 31.13
C ASN A 250 -23.19 -17.03 30.66
N ASP A 251 -23.06 -18.31 31.01
CA ASP A 251 -21.86 -19.12 30.74
C ASP A 251 -21.52 -19.31 29.25
N SER A 252 -22.45 -19.03 28.33
CA SER A 252 -22.26 -19.21 26.88
C SER A 252 -22.42 -17.94 26.06
N THR A 253 -23.00 -16.88 26.64
CA THR A 253 -23.35 -15.64 25.93
C THR A 253 -22.57 -14.48 26.52
N LYS A 254 -21.69 -13.89 25.70
CA LYS A 254 -20.91 -12.72 26.05
C LYS A 254 -21.04 -11.63 25.00
N PHE A 255 -20.95 -10.39 25.45
CA PHE A 255 -20.89 -9.21 24.59
C PHE A 255 -19.59 -8.47 24.87
N MET A 256 -19.00 -7.88 23.84
CA MET A 256 -17.88 -6.98 24.05
C MET A 256 -18.41 -5.62 24.46
N ILE A 257 -17.93 -5.10 25.59
CA ILE A 257 -18.20 -3.73 26.03
C ILE A 257 -16.92 -2.91 25.95
N ARG A 258 -17.10 -1.62 25.67
CA ARG A 258 -16.04 -0.62 25.53
C ARG A 258 -16.32 0.54 26.46
N GLU A 259 -15.41 0.81 27.38
CA GLU A 259 -15.50 1.91 28.34
C GLU A 259 -14.35 2.89 28.10
N ARG A 260 -14.63 4.18 27.96
CA ARG A 260 -13.60 5.22 27.89
C ARG A 260 -13.19 5.61 29.31
N LEU A 261 -11.91 5.50 29.63
CA LEU A 261 -11.35 5.73 30.96
C LEU A 261 -10.25 6.78 30.92
N ASP A 262 -10.10 7.48 32.04
CA ASP A 262 -9.02 8.43 32.27
C ASP A 262 -7.80 7.73 32.87
N CYS A 263 -6.62 8.06 32.36
CA CYS A 263 -5.39 7.76 33.08
C CYS A 263 -5.34 8.58 34.39
N PRO A 264 -4.64 8.07 35.43
CA PRO A 264 -4.39 8.84 36.64
C PRO A 264 -3.77 10.22 36.36
N THR A 265 -3.94 11.16 37.29
CA THR A 265 -3.41 12.52 37.14
C THR A 265 -1.91 12.51 36.85
N ASN A 266 -1.47 13.34 35.89
CA ASN A 266 -0.08 13.43 35.41
C ASN A 266 0.45 12.16 34.73
N THR A 267 -0.43 11.33 34.17
CA THR A 267 -0.04 10.17 33.35
C THR A 267 -0.74 10.18 31.99
N GLY A 268 -0.13 9.54 30.99
CA GLY A 268 -0.66 9.33 29.66
C GLY A 268 -0.63 7.85 29.29
N PHE A 269 -1.55 7.41 28.44
CA PHE A 269 -1.65 5.99 28.09
C PHE A 269 -0.59 5.60 27.05
N ASP A 270 0.22 4.61 27.38
CA ASP A 270 1.20 4.02 26.47
C ASP A 270 0.60 2.78 25.77
N PRO A 271 0.38 2.84 24.44
CA PRO A 271 -0.21 1.72 23.68
C PRO A 271 0.71 0.50 23.59
N ASN A 272 2.02 0.64 23.82
CA ASN A 272 2.96 -0.48 23.70
C ASN A 272 2.93 -1.38 24.93
N ASN A 273 2.85 -0.76 26.11
CA ASN A 273 2.83 -1.47 27.39
C ASN A 273 1.42 -1.62 27.97
N TYR A 274 0.41 -1.01 27.34
CA TYR A 274 -0.99 -1.03 27.77
C TYR A 274 -1.21 -0.50 29.19
N ILE A 275 -0.42 0.50 29.59
CA ILE A 275 -0.43 1.12 30.92
C ILE A 275 -0.35 2.63 30.83
N CYS A 276 -0.78 3.32 31.90
CA CYS A 276 -0.56 4.76 32.03
C CYS A 276 0.85 5.02 32.57
N ILE A 277 1.66 5.75 31.79
CA ILE A 277 3.02 6.16 32.16
C ILE A 277 3.06 7.63 32.54
N ASN A 278 4.09 8.05 33.29
CA ASN A 278 4.21 9.45 33.68
C ASN A 278 4.39 10.36 32.45
N LEU A 279 3.72 11.51 32.42
CA LEU A 279 3.84 12.48 31.31
C LEU A 279 5.28 12.97 31.08
N THR A 280 6.17 12.90 32.06
CA THR A 280 7.59 13.20 31.86
C THR A 280 8.27 12.23 30.88
N GLN A 281 7.75 11.01 30.75
CA GLN A 281 8.20 10.00 29.79
C GLN A 281 7.43 10.06 28.47
N TYR A 282 6.38 10.89 28.41
CA TYR A 282 5.54 11.07 27.23
C TYR A 282 5.46 12.55 26.82
N PRO A 283 6.58 13.12 26.33
CA PRO A 283 6.67 14.54 26.02
C PRO A 283 5.63 14.96 24.98
N GLY A 284 4.99 16.10 25.23
CA GLY A 284 3.93 16.65 24.38
C GLY A 284 2.52 16.17 24.74
N CYS A 285 2.38 15.11 25.52
CA CYS A 285 1.06 14.64 25.95
C CYS A 285 0.49 15.52 27.06
N SER A 286 -0.74 15.98 26.88
CA SER A 286 -1.55 16.66 27.90
C SER A 286 -3.04 16.43 27.62
N PRO A 287 -3.93 16.64 28.61
CA PRO A 287 -5.36 16.39 28.43
C PRO A 287 -5.94 17.11 27.21
N GLY A 288 -6.64 16.36 26.36
CA GLY A 288 -7.25 16.87 25.14
C GLY A 288 -6.30 17.08 23.97
N VAL A 289 -5.04 16.63 24.07
CA VAL A 289 -4.11 16.60 22.93
C VAL A 289 -4.27 15.29 22.17
N PRO A 290 -4.60 15.34 20.86
CA PRO A 290 -4.64 14.17 20.00
C PRO A 290 -3.28 13.50 19.87
N VAL A 291 -3.27 12.18 19.82
CA VAL A 291 -2.04 11.38 19.68
C VAL A 291 -1.29 11.72 18.39
N SER A 292 -1.99 12.08 17.33
CA SER A 292 -1.39 12.50 16.05
C SER A 292 -0.50 13.74 16.17
N GLN A 293 -0.73 14.59 17.18
CA GLN A 293 0.07 15.79 17.45
C GLN A 293 1.30 15.52 18.31
N LEU A 294 1.47 14.28 18.79
CA LEU A 294 2.60 13.89 19.65
C LEU A 294 3.84 13.46 18.87
N HIS A 295 3.78 13.36 17.53
CA HIS A 295 4.94 13.05 16.69
C HIS A 295 5.40 14.25 15.88
N PRO A 296 6.69 14.63 16.07
CA PRO A 296 7.75 14.05 15.24
C PRO A 296 8.93 13.41 16.00
N LEU A 297 8.77 12.87 17.22
CA LEU A 297 9.92 12.45 18.06
C LEU A 297 10.22 10.94 18.28
N HIS A 298 9.37 9.95 17.95
CA HIS A 298 9.79 8.51 17.94
C HIS A 298 10.20 7.95 16.57
N LYS A 299 10.56 8.78 15.59
CA LYS A 299 11.18 8.27 14.34
C LYS A 299 12.70 8.12 14.42
N LEU A 300 13.29 8.29 15.60
CA LEU A 300 14.69 7.98 15.86
C LEU A 300 14.73 6.77 16.80
N GLU A 301 15.43 5.73 16.36
CA GLU A 301 15.66 4.44 17.02
C GLU A 301 14.64 3.34 16.68
N LEU A 302 14.69 2.88 15.43
CA LEU A 302 14.96 1.48 15.06
C LEU A 302 15.43 1.39 13.60
#